data_AF-A0A537TUL9-F1
#
_entry.id   AF-A0A537TUL9-F1
#
_cell.length_a   1.000
_cell.length_b   1.000
_cell.length_c   1.000
_cell.angle_alpha   90.00
_cell.angle_beta   90.00
_cell.angle_gamma   90.00
#
_symmetry.space_group_name_H-M   'P 1'
#
loop_
_entity.id
_entity.type
_entity.pdbx_description
1 polymer ?
#
loop_
_entity_poly.entity_id
_entity_poly.type
_entity_poly.pdbx_seq_one_letter_code
_entity_poly.pdbx_strand_id
1 'polypeptide(L)'
;MLHGGLGNDALFGGTRNDVVWGEAGADRLYGGNGGETADDGADSLIGGPGWDAFYGGIGDDSLNAQDGEADRSIDGGDGTDTASLDCGLDPPPANVESTIC
;
A
#
# COMPACT_ATOMS: atom_id res chain seq x y z
N MET A 1 8.05 10.76 -0.47
CA MET A 1 7.99 10.35 0.96
C MET A 1 6.92 11.16 1.68
N LEU A 2 5.93 10.48 2.24
CA LEU A 2 4.69 11.01 2.80
C LEU A 2 4.34 10.25 4.09
N HIS A 3 3.79 10.96 5.08
CA HIS A 3 3.41 10.43 6.39
C HIS A 3 1.98 10.88 6.75
N GLY A 4 1.14 9.98 7.28
CA GLY A 4 -0.21 10.25 7.80
C GLY A 4 -0.16 10.73 9.25
N GLY A 5 0.49 9.95 10.11
CA GLY A 5 0.67 10.32 11.51
C GLY A 5 -0.34 9.61 12.40
N LEU A 6 -0.99 10.37 13.28
CA LEU A 6 -2.03 9.80 14.14
C LEU A 6 -3.41 10.08 13.54
N GLY A 7 -4.22 9.04 13.44
CA GLY A 7 -5.60 9.13 12.96
C GLY A 7 -5.79 8.38 11.66
N ASN A 8 -6.98 8.53 11.08
CA ASN A 8 -7.33 7.85 9.84
C ASN A 8 -7.06 8.78 8.66
N ASP A 9 -6.00 8.52 7.92
CA ASP A 9 -5.49 9.36 6.86
C ASP A 9 -5.81 8.82 5.45
N ALA A 10 -5.69 9.71 4.47
CA ALA A 10 -5.73 9.36 3.05
C ALA A 10 -4.49 9.97 2.39
N LEU A 11 -3.57 9.11 1.98
CA LEU A 11 -2.23 9.49 1.53
C LEU A 11 -2.04 9.10 0.07
N PHE A 12 -1.52 10.03 -0.72
CA PHE A 12 -1.31 9.86 -2.16
C PHE A 12 0.15 10.20 -2.49
N GLY A 13 0.93 9.22 -2.96
CA GLY A 13 2.32 9.39 -3.37
C GLY A 13 2.45 10.30 -4.59
N GLY A 14 1.78 9.93 -5.69
CA GLY A 14 1.75 10.71 -6.93
C GLY A 14 2.48 9.98 -8.05
N THR A 15 2.95 10.72 -9.06
CA THR A 15 3.44 10.12 -10.33
C THR A 15 4.93 9.77 -10.33
N ARG A 16 5.50 9.41 -9.18
CA ARG A 16 6.91 9.02 -9.05
C ARG A 16 7.01 8.00 -7.94
N ASN A 17 8.14 7.30 -7.90
CA ASN A 17 8.50 6.44 -6.78
C ASN A 17 8.39 7.19 -5.45
N ASP A 18 7.39 6.80 -4.68
CA ASP A 18 7.03 7.37 -3.42
C ASP A 18 7.16 6.36 -2.29
N VAL A 19 7.24 6.91 -1.08
CA VAL A 19 7.26 6.13 0.14
C VAL A 19 6.16 6.70 1.01
N VAL A 20 5.13 5.92 1.27
CA VAL A 20 3.93 6.36 1.97
C VAL A 20 3.82 5.60 3.29
N TRP A 21 3.74 6.33 4.41
CA TRP A 21 3.58 5.79 5.76
C TRP A 21 2.23 6.23 6.32
N GLY A 22 1.31 5.29 6.58
CA GLY A 22 0.05 5.57 7.29
C GLY A 22 0.32 6.00 8.73
N GLU A 23 1.18 5.23 9.39
CA GLU A 23 1.46 5.30 10.82
C GLU A 23 0.30 4.72 11.65
N ALA A 24 -0.33 5.46 12.55
CA ALA A 24 -1.30 4.86 13.47
C ALA A 24 -2.72 5.30 13.13
N GLY A 25 -3.57 4.34 12.77
CA GLY A 25 -4.98 4.55 12.48
C GLY A 25 -5.44 3.67 11.33
N ALA A 26 -6.67 3.90 10.85
CA ALA A 26 -7.18 3.18 9.67
C ALA A 26 -7.00 4.05 8.43
N ASP A 27 -5.90 3.81 7.73
CA ASP A 27 -5.38 4.64 6.65
C ASP A 27 -5.78 4.13 5.27
N ARG A 28 -5.75 5.04 4.30
CA ARG A 28 -5.82 4.70 2.88
C ARG A 28 -4.56 5.18 2.19
N LEU A 29 -3.76 4.23 1.75
CA LEU A 29 -2.47 4.46 1.13
C LEU A 29 -2.59 4.23 -0.38
N TYR A 30 -2.26 5.27 -1.13
CA TYR A 30 -2.18 5.25 -2.58
C TYR A 30 -0.73 5.54 -2.97
N GLY A 31 -0.05 4.59 -3.61
CA GLY A 31 1.29 4.81 -4.18
C GLY A 31 1.18 5.81 -5.32
N GLY A 32 0.35 5.44 -6.29
CA GLY A 32 0.11 6.21 -7.50
C GLY A 32 -1.17 7.03 -7.53
N ASN A 33 -1.23 7.94 -8.51
CA ASN A 33 -2.47 8.61 -8.87
C ASN A 33 -3.08 7.81 -10.02
N GLY A 34 -4.10 6.98 -9.75
CA GLY A 34 -4.74 6.04 -10.69
C GLY A 34 -5.37 6.64 -11.96
N GLY A 35 -4.61 7.45 -12.69
CA GLY A 35 -4.88 8.09 -13.96
C GLY A 35 -4.09 7.44 -15.09
N GLU A 36 -4.39 7.84 -16.32
CA GLU A 36 -4.03 7.09 -17.54
C GLU A 36 -2.55 7.22 -17.98
N THR A 37 -1.65 7.65 -17.09
CA THR A 37 -0.23 7.85 -17.39
C THR A 37 0.60 6.67 -16.91
N ALA A 38 1.23 5.97 -17.86
CA ALA A 38 1.98 4.73 -17.67
C ALA A 38 3.29 4.84 -16.85
N ASP A 39 3.42 5.82 -15.97
CA ASP A 39 4.65 6.09 -15.19
C ASP A 39 4.26 6.71 -13.84
N ASP A 40 3.64 5.91 -12.95
CA ASP A 40 3.47 6.28 -11.52
C ASP A 40 4.74 5.97 -10.72
N GLY A 41 5.65 5.14 -11.25
CA GLY A 41 6.89 4.76 -10.59
C GLY A 41 6.72 3.50 -9.75
N ALA A 42 7.76 3.12 -9.00
CA ALA A 42 7.70 1.99 -8.07
C ALA A 42 7.59 2.52 -6.64
N ASP A 43 6.46 2.24 -6.00
CA ASP A 43 6.08 2.82 -4.71
C ASP A 43 6.30 1.86 -3.54
N SER A 44 6.45 2.43 -2.35
CA SER A 44 6.54 1.69 -1.09
C SER A 44 5.49 2.17 -0.11
N LEU A 45 4.50 1.33 0.17
CA LEU A 45 3.38 1.65 1.04
C LEU A 45 3.54 0.88 2.37
N ILE A 46 3.53 1.60 3.49
CA ILE A 46 3.60 1.04 4.84
C ILE A 46 2.38 1.52 5.63
N GLY A 47 1.51 0.60 6.02
CA GLY A 47 0.31 0.88 6.83
C GLY A 47 0.69 1.44 8.19
N GLY A 48 1.36 0.59 8.97
CA GLY A 48 1.52 0.82 10.40
C GLY A 48 0.28 0.31 11.13
N PRO A 49 0.16 0.52 12.45
CA PRO A 49 -0.92 -0.06 13.23
C PRO A 49 -2.32 0.40 12.79
N GLY A 50 -3.15 -0.54 12.36
CA GLY A 50 -4.59 -0.33 12.23
C GLY A 50 -5.29 -1.21 11.18
N TRP A 51 -6.32 -0.64 10.57
CA TRP A 51 -7.18 -1.33 9.59
C TRP A 51 -7.04 -0.61 8.25
N ASP A 52 -5.94 -0.88 7.55
CA ASP A 52 -5.48 -0.05 6.44
C ASP A 52 -5.96 -0.57 5.09
N ALA A 53 -5.94 0.32 4.10
CA ALA A 53 -6.22 -0.01 2.71
C ALA A 53 -5.06 0.44 1.83
N PHE A 54 -4.42 -0.51 1.15
CA PHE A 54 -3.30 -0.29 0.25
C PHE A 54 -3.73 -0.37 -1.21
N TYR A 55 -3.26 0.59 -2.00
CA TYR A 55 -3.44 0.68 -3.44
C TYR A 55 -2.11 1.12 -4.07
N GLY A 56 -1.36 0.18 -4.67
CA GLY A 56 -0.05 0.46 -5.28
C GLY A 56 -0.19 1.41 -6.47
N GLY A 57 -0.98 1.02 -7.47
CA GLY A 57 -1.26 1.87 -8.63
C GLY A 57 -0.65 1.29 -9.90
N ILE A 58 0.01 2.10 -10.72
CA ILE A 58 0.77 1.62 -11.88
C ILE A 58 2.24 1.60 -11.46
N GLY A 59 2.92 0.45 -11.54
CA GLY A 59 4.28 0.36 -11.05
C GLY A 59 4.63 -1.02 -10.56
N ASP A 60 5.91 -1.23 -10.26
CA ASP A 60 6.33 -2.41 -9.51
C ASP A 60 6.35 -2.02 -8.02
N ASP A 61 5.26 -2.28 -7.29
CA ASP A 61 5.04 -1.72 -5.97
C ASP A 61 5.41 -2.68 -4.83
N SER A 62 5.68 -2.09 -3.66
CA SER A 62 5.95 -2.83 -2.42
C SER A 62 5.01 -2.40 -1.30
N LEU A 63 4.17 -3.33 -0.86
CA LEU A 63 3.14 -3.11 0.15
C LEU A 63 3.54 -3.84 1.43
N ASN A 64 3.57 -3.13 2.56
CA ASN A 64 3.91 -3.67 3.86
C ASN A 64 2.76 -3.48 4.86
N ALA A 65 2.11 -4.60 5.15
CA ALA A 65 0.98 -4.79 6.06
C ALA A 65 1.38 -5.61 7.30
N GLN A 66 2.68 -5.74 7.61
CA GLN A 66 3.14 -6.53 8.77
C GLN A 66 3.14 -5.71 10.06
N ASP A 67 1.97 -5.25 10.47
CA ASP A 67 1.76 -4.43 11.67
C ASP A 67 1.27 -5.25 12.87
N GLY A 68 0.89 -6.50 12.66
CA GLY A 68 0.31 -7.43 13.64
C GLY A 68 -1.21 -7.37 13.74
N GLU A 69 -1.88 -6.59 12.88
CA GLU A 69 -3.33 -6.43 12.82
C GLU A 69 -3.89 -7.00 11.51
N ALA A 70 -5.12 -6.66 11.17
CA ALA A 70 -5.77 -7.19 9.97
C ALA A 70 -6.17 -6.03 9.08
N ASP A 71 -5.75 -6.08 7.83
CA ASP A 71 -6.02 -4.99 6.91
C ASP A 71 -7.34 -5.09 6.17
N ARG A 72 -7.80 -3.95 5.67
CA ARG A 72 -9.05 -3.84 4.93
C ARG A 72 -8.91 -4.37 3.52
N SER A 73 -7.85 -3.98 2.81
CA SER A 73 -7.62 -4.35 1.41
C SER A 73 -6.19 -4.09 1.01
N ILE A 74 -5.66 -4.95 0.15
CA ILE A 74 -4.30 -4.87 -0.36
C ILE A 74 -4.38 -5.11 -1.86
N ASP A 75 -4.08 -4.09 -2.66
CA ASP A 75 -4.13 -4.12 -4.12
C ASP A 75 -2.82 -3.54 -4.67
N GLY A 76 -2.02 -4.36 -5.36
CA GLY A 76 -0.76 -3.91 -5.98
C GLY A 76 -1.04 -3.03 -7.20
N GLY A 77 -1.91 -3.49 -8.08
CA GLY A 77 -2.35 -2.75 -9.25
C GLY A 77 -1.71 -3.28 -10.52
N ASP A 78 -1.26 -2.39 -11.41
CA ASP A 78 -0.64 -2.77 -12.67
C ASP A 78 0.89 -2.82 -12.52
N GLY A 79 1.49 -4.01 -12.65
CA GLY A 79 2.94 -4.15 -12.70
C GLY A 79 3.40 -5.47 -12.11
N THR A 80 4.58 -5.50 -11.52
CA THR A 80 5.06 -6.64 -10.72
C THR A 80 5.16 -6.24 -9.26
N ASP A 81 4.18 -6.67 -8.49
CA ASP A 81 3.98 -6.19 -7.14
C ASP A 81 4.40 -7.21 -6.08
N THR A 82 4.83 -6.67 -4.94
CA THR A 82 5.23 -7.42 -3.76
C THR A 82 4.41 -6.98 -2.55
N ALA A 83 3.85 -7.92 -1.79
CA ALA A 83 3.17 -7.60 -0.53
C ALA A 83 3.72 -8.45 0.62
N SER A 84 4.05 -7.81 1.74
CA SER A 84 4.37 -8.48 3.00
C SER A 84 3.17 -8.38 3.92
N LEU A 85 2.61 -9.53 4.28
CA LEU A 85 1.34 -9.66 4.98
C LEU A 85 1.49 -10.35 6.32
N ASP A 86 0.48 -10.19 7.16
CA ASP A 86 0.22 -11.02 8.33
C ASP A 86 -0.71 -12.18 7.98
N CYS A 87 -0.12 -13.37 7.82
CA CYS A 87 -0.84 -14.55 7.33
C CYS A 87 -2.03 -14.94 8.22
N GLY A 88 -3.22 -14.96 7.61
CA GLY A 88 -4.45 -15.36 8.28
C GLY A 88 -5.10 -14.24 9.10
N LEU A 89 -4.50 -13.07 9.14
CA LEU A 89 -5.16 -11.83 9.54
C LEU A 89 -5.59 -11.04 8.30
N ASP A 90 -4.68 -10.91 7.33
CA ASP A 90 -4.91 -10.10 6.14
C ASP A 90 -5.81 -10.76 5.08
N PRO A 91 -6.55 -9.93 4.33
CA PRO A 91 -7.29 -10.39 3.17
C PRO A 91 -6.32 -10.87 2.08
N PRO A 92 -6.77 -11.78 1.19
CA PRO A 92 -6.00 -12.12 0.01
C PRO A 92 -5.70 -10.86 -0.81
N PRO A 93 -4.44 -10.59 -1.17
CA PRO A 93 -4.10 -9.41 -1.95
C PRO A 93 -4.64 -9.57 -3.38
N ALA A 94 -5.03 -8.45 -3.97
CA ALA A 94 -5.38 -8.35 -5.38
C ALA A 94 -4.17 -7.84 -6.17
N ASN A 95 -3.98 -8.34 -7.39
CA ASN A 95 -2.93 -7.90 -8.30
C ASN A 95 -1.55 -7.81 -7.60
N VAL A 96 -1.15 -8.91 -6.95
CA VAL A 96 0.17 -9.04 -6.32
C VAL A 96 0.79 -10.34 -6.78
N GLU A 97 1.94 -10.26 -7.43
CA GLU A 97 2.67 -11.38 -8.01
C GLU A 97 3.51 -12.12 -6.97
N SER A 98 3.95 -11.41 -5.92
CA SER A 98 4.78 -11.97 -4.86
C SER A 98 4.29 -11.58 -3.47
N THR A 99 3.87 -12.57 -2.70
CA THR A 99 3.41 -12.36 -1.33
C THR A 99 4.35 -13.03 -0.34
N ILE A 100 4.79 -12.27 0.67
CA ILE A 100 5.56 -12.75 1.80
C ILE A 100 4.65 -12.84 3.01
N CYS A 101 4.82 -13.99 3.65
CA CYS A 101 4.07 -14.56 4.72
C CYS A 101 5.10 -15.43 5.49
#